data_AF-A0A8T5LMS2-F1
#
_entry.id   AF-A0A8T5LMS2-F1
#
_cell.length_a   1.000
_cell.length_b   1.000
_cell.length_c   1.000
_cell.angle_alpha   90.00
_cell.angle_beta   90.00
_cell.angle_gamma   90.00
#
_symmetry.space_group_name_H-M   'P 1'
#
loop_
_entity.id
_entity.type
_entity.pdbx_description
1 polymer ?
#
loop_
_entity_poly.entity_id
_entity_poly.type
_entity_poly.pdbx_seq_one_letter_code
_entity_poly.pdbx_strand_id
1 'polypeptide(L)'
;MVKEKIKKILRRLTGQDYLEIVTRGNSAITSALSIITKDKKVLIPEEGGWLSYRTIPKTLGLEIIEVKCNDSKIDLHDLEKKLVEQECGVFIYQNPGGYFAEQLQEEIHKICKKEKCLVVVDVSGSIGTELCNGKFADILVGSFGKWKLVEAHTGGFISADCKKIWDPMSKNLKLLEDETGLLKILQKLEELPQRIKFLLEVRDKIIQDIENLPIVHKNDLGFVVVVKYSNMTEKEKIINYCNKNKLEWTECPRYIRLNRNAISIEVKRL
;
A
#
# COMPACT_ATOMS: atom_id res chain seq x y z
N MET A 1 -15.19 23.11 -7.05
CA MET A 1 -13.83 23.70 -6.98
C MET A 1 -12.84 22.89 -6.13
N VAL A 2 -13.19 22.44 -4.91
CA VAL A 2 -12.29 21.69 -4.01
C VAL A 2 -11.82 20.35 -4.62
N LYS A 3 -12.76 19.55 -5.16
CA LYS A 3 -12.46 18.25 -5.81
C LYS A 3 -11.38 18.35 -6.89
N GLU A 4 -11.44 19.38 -7.73
CA GLU A 4 -10.42 19.59 -8.78
C GLU A 4 -9.06 20.03 -8.23
N LYS A 5 -9.01 20.78 -7.11
CA LYS A 5 -7.73 21.08 -6.44
C LYS A 5 -7.07 19.81 -5.92
N ILE A 6 -7.85 18.93 -5.28
CA ILE A 6 -7.38 17.62 -4.81
C ILE A 6 -6.89 16.79 -5.99
N LYS A 7 -7.67 16.67 -7.07
CA LYS A 7 -7.28 15.93 -8.27
C LYS A 7 -5.99 16.49 -8.88
N LYS A 8 -5.80 17.81 -8.90
CA LYS A 8 -4.54 18.44 -9.36
C LYS A 8 -3.34 18.02 -8.51
N ILE A 9 -3.48 18.00 -7.18
CA ILE A 9 -2.41 17.53 -6.28
C ILE A 9 -2.13 16.06 -6.55
N LEU A 10 -3.17 15.22 -6.59
CA LEU A 10 -3.02 13.79 -6.78
C LEU A 10 -2.38 13.44 -8.13
N ARG A 11 -2.80 14.07 -9.24
CA ARG A 11 -2.14 13.88 -10.56
C ARG A 11 -0.64 14.16 -10.51
N ARG A 12 -0.21 15.19 -9.78
CA ARG A 12 1.21 15.50 -9.59
C ARG A 12 1.92 14.44 -8.76
N LEU A 13 1.28 13.92 -7.71
CA LEU A 13 1.85 12.90 -6.84
C LEU A 13 1.91 11.51 -7.50
N THR A 14 0.91 11.18 -8.33
CA THR A 14 0.78 9.87 -8.95
C THR A 14 1.41 9.79 -10.33
N GLY A 15 1.47 10.90 -11.06
CA GLY A 15 1.86 10.92 -12.48
C GLY A 15 0.80 10.34 -13.42
N GLN A 16 -0.45 10.18 -12.98
CA GLN A 16 -1.56 9.64 -13.78
C GLN A 16 -2.71 10.64 -13.91
N ASP A 17 -3.24 10.81 -15.13
CA ASP A 17 -4.23 11.86 -15.45
C ASP A 17 -5.68 11.46 -15.18
N TYR A 18 -6.00 10.17 -15.41
CA TYR A 18 -7.33 9.61 -15.19
C TYR A 18 -7.49 9.29 -13.71
N LEU A 19 -8.24 10.11 -12.99
CA LEU A 19 -8.29 10.04 -11.53
C LEU A 19 -9.63 10.51 -10.98
N GLU A 20 -10.14 9.79 -9.96
CA GLU A 20 -11.29 10.22 -9.16
C GLU A 20 -11.09 9.97 -7.67
N ILE A 21 -11.84 10.74 -6.88
CA ILE A 21 -11.92 10.61 -5.42
C ILE A 21 -13.13 9.75 -5.10
N VAL A 22 -12.91 8.67 -4.35
CA VAL A 22 -13.94 7.70 -3.98
C VAL A 22 -14.21 7.71 -2.50
N THR A 23 -15.34 7.16 -2.10
CA THR A 23 -15.80 7.13 -0.69
C THR A 23 -14.83 6.40 0.25
N ARG A 24 -14.12 5.37 -0.22
CA ARG A 24 -13.17 4.55 0.57
C ARG A 24 -12.09 3.93 -0.31
N GLY A 25 -10.91 3.66 0.24
CA GLY A 25 -9.87 2.88 -0.44
C GLY A 25 -10.34 1.48 -0.88
N ASN A 26 -11.19 0.81 -0.09
CA ASN A 26 -11.77 -0.47 -0.51
C ASN A 26 -12.68 -0.33 -1.74
N SER A 27 -13.35 0.81 -1.92
CA SER A 27 -14.14 1.07 -3.13
C SER A 27 -13.24 1.23 -4.35
N ALA A 28 -12.07 1.86 -4.21
CA ALA A 28 -11.06 1.89 -5.26
C ALA A 28 -10.57 0.48 -5.64
N ILE A 29 -10.23 -0.36 -4.65
CA ILE A 29 -9.82 -1.75 -4.89
C ILE A 29 -10.93 -2.53 -5.60
N THR A 30 -12.19 -2.40 -5.16
CA THR A 30 -13.32 -3.06 -5.83
C THR A 30 -13.46 -2.62 -7.29
N SER A 31 -13.37 -1.33 -7.57
CA SER A 31 -13.45 -0.82 -8.95
C SER A 31 -12.29 -1.32 -9.81
N ALA A 32 -11.06 -1.31 -9.29
CA ALA A 32 -9.88 -1.83 -9.98
C ALA A 32 -10.01 -3.31 -10.33
N LEU A 33 -10.58 -4.13 -9.44
CA LEU A 33 -10.77 -5.56 -9.68
C LEU A 33 -12.02 -5.89 -10.50
N SER A 34 -12.97 -4.95 -10.62
CA SER A 34 -14.23 -5.19 -11.35
C SER A 34 -14.08 -5.35 -12.86
N ILE A 35 -12.93 -4.94 -13.42
CA ILE A 35 -12.63 -5.08 -14.86
C ILE A 35 -12.00 -6.44 -15.19
N ILE A 36 -11.71 -7.26 -14.19
CA ILE A 36 -11.08 -8.58 -14.36
C ILE A 36 -12.16 -9.62 -14.65
N THR A 37 -11.93 -10.41 -15.67
CA THR A 37 -12.83 -11.50 -16.08
C THR A 37 -12.67 -12.70 -15.16
N LYS A 38 -13.74 -13.48 -14.97
CA LYS A 38 -13.79 -14.56 -13.96
C LYS A 38 -12.93 -15.79 -14.28
N ASP A 39 -12.55 -15.95 -15.54
CA ASP A 39 -11.59 -16.94 -16.02
C ASP A 39 -10.15 -16.61 -15.60
N LYS A 40 -9.89 -15.37 -15.17
CA LYS A 40 -8.56 -14.93 -14.73
C LYS A 40 -8.44 -14.89 -13.21
N LYS A 41 -7.22 -15.15 -12.75
CA LYS A 41 -6.86 -15.15 -11.33
C LYS A 41 -6.28 -13.80 -10.89
N VAL A 42 -6.46 -13.49 -9.60
CA VAL A 42 -5.91 -12.31 -8.93
C VAL A 42 -4.69 -12.73 -8.13
N LEU A 43 -3.53 -12.18 -8.47
CA LEU A 43 -2.33 -12.33 -7.67
C LEU A 43 -2.36 -11.33 -6.51
N ILE A 44 -2.02 -11.79 -5.31
CA ILE A 44 -1.81 -10.96 -4.12
C ILE A 44 -0.53 -11.41 -3.42
N PRO A 45 0.16 -10.57 -2.64
CA PRO A 45 1.28 -11.05 -1.85
C PRO A 45 0.81 -11.95 -0.69
N GLU A 46 1.61 -12.92 -0.27
CA GLU A 46 1.31 -13.79 0.88
C GLU A 46 1.42 -13.06 2.24
N GLU A 47 2.14 -11.94 2.27
CA GLU A 47 2.29 -11.01 3.40
C GLU A 47 2.58 -9.57 2.93
N GLY A 48 2.48 -8.58 3.81
CA GLY A 48 2.69 -7.17 3.48
C GLY A 48 1.55 -6.51 2.69
N GLY A 49 0.46 -7.23 2.41
CA GLY A 49 -0.71 -6.72 1.70
C GLY A 49 -1.74 -6.02 2.61
N TRP A 50 -2.92 -5.74 2.05
CA TRP A 50 -4.08 -5.26 2.81
C TRP A 50 -5.14 -6.36 2.93
N LEU A 51 -5.85 -6.42 4.06
CA LEU A 51 -6.83 -7.50 4.34
C LEU A 51 -7.85 -7.68 3.21
N SER A 52 -8.26 -6.58 2.58
CA SER A 52 -9.26 -6.62 1.52
C SER A 52 -8.78 -7.25 0.21
N TYR A 53 -7.47 -7.46 0.04
CA TYR A 53 -6.94 -8.23 -1.09
C TYR A 53 -7.37 -9.70 -1.02
N ARG A 54 -7.65 -10.23 0.18
CA ARG A 54 -8.17 -11.60 0.36
C ARG A 54 -9.69 -11.69 0.26
N THR A 55 -10.41 -10.60 0.54
CA THR A 55 -11.88 -10.62 0.64
C THR A 55 -12.58 -10.09 -0.61
N ILE A 56 -12.11 -8.98 -1.19
CA ILE A 56 -12.76 -8.35 -2.35
C ILE A 56 -12.76 -9.26 -3.58
N PRO A 57 -11.64 -9.91 -3.98
CA PRO A 57 -11.70 -10.81 -5.13
C PRO A 57 -12.73 -11.93 -4.95
N LYS A 58 -12.82 -12.52 -3.74
CA LYS A 58 -13.82 -13.56 -3.43
C LYS A 58 -15.25 -13.05 -3.57
N THR A 59 -15.54 -11.83 -3.11
CA THR A 59 -16.86 -11.20 -3.28
C THR A 59 -17.19 -10.94 -4.76
N LEU A 60 -16.19 -10.74 -5.61
CA LEU A 60 -16.36 -10.60 -7.07
C LEU A 60 -16.39 -11.95 -7.80
N GLY A 61 -16.21 -13.07 -7.09
CA GLY A 61 -16.14 -14.40 -7.69
C GLY A 61 -14.83 -14.66 -8.45
N LEU A 62 -13.74 -14.00 -8.06
CA LEU A 62 -12.40 -14.18 -8.61
C LEU A 62 -11.59 -15.14 -7.74
N GLU A 63 -10.81 -16.01 -8.38
CA GLU A 63 -9.83 -16.86 -7.71
C GLU A 63 -8.57 -16.06 -7.34
N ILE A 64 -7.95 -16.41 -6.22
CA ILE A 64 -6.75 -15.75 -5.70
C ILE A 64 -5.57 -16.71 -5.75
N ILE A 65 -4.42 -16.21 -6.19
CA ILE A 65 -3.11 -16.85 -6.01
C ILE A 65 -2.23 -15.94 -5.15
N GLU A 66 -1.60 -16.51 -4.13
CA GLU A 66 -0.64 -15.79 -3.29
C GLU A 66 0.76 -15.88 -3.90
N VAL A 67 1.43 -14.75 -4.07
CA VAL A 67 2.84 -14.63 -4.47
C VAL A 67 3.71 -14.62 -3.22
N LYS A 68 4.80 -15.38 -3.24
CA LYS A 68 5.72 -15.48 -2.12
C LYS A 68 6.38 -14.14 -1.82
N CYS A 69 6.74 -13.95 -0.56
CA CYS A 69 7.49 -12.79 -0.13
C CYS A 69 8.73 -13.19 0.68
N ASN A 70 9.75 -12.35 0.61
CA ASN A 70 10.84 -12.36 1.56
C ASN A 70 10.71 -11.13 2.46
N ASP A 71 10.20 -11.33 3.67
CA ASP A 71 9.97 -10.27 4.65
C ASP A 71 9.15 -9.08 4.10
N SER A 72 8.02 -9.41 3.46
CA SER A 72 7.11 -8.48 2.76
C SER A 72 7.63 -7.86 1.47
N LYS A 73 8.85 -8.18 1.00
CA LYS A 73 9.26 -7.92 -0.39
C LYS A 73 8.75 -9.02 -1.31
N ILE A 74 8.21 -8.66 -2.46
CA ILE A 74 7.74 -9.63 -3.46
C ILE A 74 8.91 -10.48 -3.97
N ASP A 75 8.73 -11.80 -3.98
CA ASP A 75 9.63 -12.72 -4.67
C ASP A 75 9.35 -12.66 -6.19
N LEU A 76 10.27 -12.04 -6.93
CA LEU A 76 10.14 -11.86 -8.38
C LEU A 76 10.15 -13.18 -9.16
N HIS A 77 10.89 -14.19 -8.66
CA HIS A 77 10.96 -15.49 -9.33
C HIS A 77 9.64 -16.24 -9.19
N ASP A 78 9.07 -16.23 -7.99
CA ASP A 78 7.77 -16.83 -7.73
C ASP A 78 6.64 -16.08 -8.47
N LEU A 79 6.72 -14.74 -8.56
CA LEU A 79 5.81 -13.93 -9.38
C LEU A 79 5.86 -14.33 -10.86
N GLU A 80 7.05 -14.35 -11.46
CA GLU A 80 7.21 -14.71 -12.87
C GLU A 80 6.73 -16.15 -13.13
N LYS A 81 7.11 -17.10 -12.27
CA LYS A 81 6.67 -18.48 -12.36
C LYS A 81 5.15 -18.60 -12.38
N LYS A 82 4.45 -17.93 -11.45
CA LYS A 82 2.99 -17.97 -11.36
C LYS A 82 2.31 -17.37 -12.59
N LEU A 83 2.86 -16.30 -13.14
CA LEU A 83 2.32 -15.67 -14.34
C LEU A 83 2.50 -16.56 -15.59
N VAL A 84 3.57 -17.34 -15.67
CA VAL A 84 3.80 -18.30 -16.76
C VAL A 84 2.90 -19.53 -16.63
N GLU A 85 2.68 -20.02 -15.41
CA GLU A 85 1.95 -21.26 -15.15
C GLU A 85 0.42 -21.09 -15.05
N GLN A 86 -0.07 -19.86 -14.90
CA GLN A 86 -1.47 -19.58 -14.58
C GLN A 86 -2.00 -18.37 -15.34
N GLU A 87 -3.27 -18.40 -15.74
CA GLU A 87 -3.92 -17.25 -16.36
C GLU A 87 -4.29 -16.19 -15.31
N CYS A 88 -3.39 -15.23 -15.09
CA CYS A 88 -3.59 -14.14 -14.14
C CYS A 88 -3.97 -12.83 -14.86
N GLY A 89 -4.98 -12.14 -14.35
CA GLY A 89 -5.48 -10.90 -14.93
C GLY A 89 -4.91 -9.66 -14.28
N VAL A 90 -4.55 -9.75 -13.00
CA VAL A 90 -4.08 -8.64 -12.21
C VAL A 90 -3.19 -9.11 -11.06
N PHE A 91 -2.17 -8.31 -10.76
CA PHE A 91 -1.41 -8.37 -9.52
C PHE A 91 -1.69 -7.10 -8.72
N ILE A 92 -2.23 -7.26 -7.51
CA ILE A 92 -2.45 -6.17 -6.57
C ILE A 92 -1.50 -6.29 -5.39
N TYR A 93 -0.72 -5.23 -5.14
CA TYR A 93 0.19 -5.17 -4.00
C TYR A 93 0.27 -3.76 -3.42
N GLN A 94 0.84 -3.65 -2.22
CA GLN A 94 1.07 -2.37 -1.55
C GLN A 94 2.55 -2.00 -1.66
N ASN A 95 2.84 -0.72 -1.91
CA ASN A 95 4.21 -0.19 -1.85
C ASN A 95 4.30 0.98 -0.84
N PRO A 96 5.16 0.90 0.18
CA PRO A 96 5.96 -0.26 0.60
C PRO A 96 5.07 -1.39 1.18
N GLY A 97 5.50 -2.63 0.98
CA GLY A 97 4.90 -3.82 1.56
C GLY A 97 4.87 -3.71 3.09
N GLY A 98 3.70 -3.92 3.68
CA GLY A 98 3.51 -3.79 5.12
C GLY A 98 3.79 -2.40 5.70
N TYR A 99 3.94 -1.37 4.85
CA TYR A 99 4.43 -0.02 5.17
C TYR A 99 5.94 0.09 5.51
N PHE A 100 6.75 -0.93 5.24
CA PHE A 100 8.19 -0.92 5.59
C PHE A 100 9.13 -1.53 4.53
N ALA A 101 8.63 -2.40 3.66
CA ALA A 101 9.42 -3.10 2.66
C ALA A 101 9.27 -2.45 1.27
N GLU A 102 10.29 -1.77 0.78
CA GLU A 102 10.27 -1.17 -0.55
C GLU A 102 10.24 -2.26 -1.63
N GLN A 103 9.34 -2.08 -2.61
CA GLN A 103 9.16 -3.02 -3.71
C GLN A 103 9.94 -2.59 -4.95
N LEU A 104 10.44 -3.59 -5.69
CA LEU A 104 11.07 -3.43 -7.01
C LEU A 104 10.00 -3.17 -8.08
N GLN A 105 9.40 -1.96 -8.05
CA GLN A 105 8.21 -1.62 -8.85
C GLN A 105 8.42 -1.77 -10.36
N GLU A 106 9.59 -1.37 -10.87
CA GLU A 106 9.91 -1.44 -12.29
C GLU A 106 9.99 -2.90 -12.77
N GLU A 107 10.66 -3.74 -12.00
CA GLU A 107 10.82 -5.17 -12.27
C GLU A 107 9.48 -5.90 -12.18
N ILE A 108 8.70 -5.64 -11.13
CA ILE A 108 7.34 -6.19 -10.98
C ILE A 108 6.49 -5.82 -12.19
N HIS A 109 6.48 -4.53 -12.57
CA HIS A 109 5.69 -4.06 -13.70
C HIS A 109 6.14 -4.67 -15.03
N LYS A 110 7.46 -4.80 -15.25
CA LYS A 110 8.01 -5.46 -16.44
C LYS A 110 7.59 -6.93 -16.53
N ILE A 111 7.66 -7.67 -15.43
CA ILE A 111 7.25 -9.07 -15.35
C ILE A 111 5.75 -9.21 -15.65
N CYS A 112 4.90 -8.42 -14.98
CA CYS A 112 3.44 -8.48 -15.20
C CYS A 112 3.05 -8.09 -16.63
N LYS A 113 3.67 -7.04 -17.19
CA LYS A 113 3.37 -6.56 -18.55
C LYS A 113 3.72 -7.57 -19.63
N LYS A 114 4.81 -8.33 -19.48
CA LYS A 114 5.21 -9.41 -20.40
C LYS A 114 4.09 -10.45 -20.54
N GLU A 115 3.43 -10.78 -19.43
CA GLU A 115 2.35 -11.78 -19.36
C GLU A 115 0.94 -11.15 -19.41
N LYS A 116 0.82 -9.89 -19.83
CA LYS A 116 -0.45 -9.14 -19.97
C LYS A 116 -1.30 -9.14 -18.68
N CYS A 117 -0.64 -9.15 -17.53
CA CYS A 117 -1.24 -9.03 -16.21
C CYS A 117 -1.21 -7.55 -15.78
N LEU A 118 -2.37 -7.01 -15.37
CA LEU A 118 -2.46 -5.62 -14.91
C LEU A 118 -1.78 -5.46 -13.55
N VAL A 119 -1.20 -4.29 -13.30
CA VAL A 119 -0.55 -3.94 -12.04
C VAL A 119 -1.37 -2.89 -11.31
N VAL A 120 -1.90 -3.28 -10.15
CA VAL A 120 -2.58 -2.39 -9.21
C VAL A 120 -1.66 -2.14 -8.02
N VAL A 121 -1.25 -0.90 -7.81
CA VAL A 121 -0.43 -0.53 -6.65
C VAL A 121 -1.25 0.27 -5.65
N ASP A 122 -1.35 -0.24 -4.43
CA ASP A 122 -1.86 0.51 -3.30
C ASP A 122 -0.76 1.40 -2.72
N VAL A 123 -0.92 2.70 -2.93
CA VAL A 123 0.02 3.74 -2.53
C VAL A 123 -0.42 4.44 -1.24
N SER A 124 -1.32 3.84 -0.45
CA SER A 124 -1.73 4.39 0.85
C SER A 124 -0.56 4.56 1.83
N GLY A 125 0.54 3.84 1.62
CA GLY A 125 1.77 3.90 2.42
C GLY A 125 2.93 4.67 1.78
N SER A 126 2.74 5.22 0.58
CA SER A 126 3.81 5.89 -0.19
C SER A 126 3.39 7.20 -0.84
N ILE A 127 2.10 7.55 -0.83
CA ILE A 127 1.63 8.81 -1.42
C ILE A 127 2.42 10.00 -0.85
N GLY A 128 2.98 10.82 -1.74
CA GLY A 128 3.84 11.95 -1.38
C GLY A 128 5.34 11.62 -1.30
N THR A 129 5.73 10.37 -1.52
CA THR A 129 7.14 9.94 -1.61
C THR A 129 7.49 9.42 -3.00
N GLU A 130 8.77 9.17 -3.26
CA GLU A 130 9.27 8.57 -4.50
C GLU A 130 8.73 7.15 -4.76
N LEU A 131 8.18 6.49 -3.74
CA LEU A 131 7.56 5.17 -3.87
C LEU A 131 6.15 5.23 -4.49
N CYS A 132 5.54 6.41 -4.59
CA CYS A 132 4.31 6.62 -5.34
C CYS A 132 4.67 6.99 -6.78
N ASN A 133 4.71 6.00 -7.67
CA ASN A 133 5.12 6.21 -9.06
C ASN A 133 4.20 5.49 -10.05
N GLY A 134 3.29 6.25 -10.68
CA GLY A 134 2.34 5.72 -11.66
C GLY A 134 2.96 5.26 -12.97
N LYS A 135 4.26 5.48 -13.21
CA LYS A 135 4.98 4.91 -14.37
C LYS A 135 5.03 3.37 -14.32
N PHE A 136 4.98 2.80 -13.12
CA PHE A 136 5.12 1.36 -12.89
C PHE A 136 3.82 0.70 -12.40
N ALA A 137 2.68 1.32 -12.72
CA ALA A 137 1.37 0.82 -12.36
C ALA A 137 0.36 1.13 -13.47
N ASP A 138 -0.47 0.16 -13.82
CA ASP A 138 -1.62 0.38 -14.68
C ASP A 138 -2.72 1.13 -13.92
N ILE A 139 -2.88 0.81 -12.63
CA ILE A 139 -3.86 1.40 -11.72
C ILE A 139 -3.18 1.73 -10.40
N LEU A 140 -3.42 2.93 -9.87
CA LEU A 140 -3.09 3.26 -8.49
C LEU A 140 -4.36 3.35 -7.66
N VAL A 141 -4.30 2.84 -6.44
CA VAL A 141 -5.35 3.00 -5.43
C VAL A 141 -4.75 3.59 -4.16
N GLY A 142 -5.53 4.38 -3.43
CA GLY A 142 -5.09 4.89 -2.14
C GLY A 142 -6.24 5.20 -1.20
N SER A 143 -5.93 5.13 0.09
CA SER A 143 -6.86 5.42 1.17
C SER A 143 -6.38 6.64 1.94
N PHE A 144 -7.31 7.54 2.27
CA PHE A 144 -7.06 8.64 3.19
C PHE A 144 -7.65 8.35 4.58
N GLY A 145 -7.95 7.08 4.88
CA GLY A 145 -8.52 6.65 6.15
C GLY A 145 -7.58 6.85 7.35
N LYS A 146 -8.06 6.43 8.52
CA LYS A 146 -7.28 6.43 9.77
C LYS A 146 -5.98 5.65 9.62
N TRP A 147 -4.89 6.16 10.20
CA TRP A 147 -3.55 5.53 10.17
C TRP A 147 -2.94 5.33 8.78
N LYS A 148 -3.34 6.17 7.81
CA LYS A 148 -2.73 6.29 6.48
C LYS A 148 -1.93 7.59 6.43
N LEU A 149 -1.05 7.79 5.46
CA LEU A 149 -0.21 8.99 5.40
C LEU A 149 -1.02 10.29 5.34
N VAL A 150 -2.07 10.35 4.53
CA VAL A 150 -2.93 11.54 4.42
C VAL A 150 -3.82 11.69 5.66
N GLU A 151 -4.29 10.60 6.27
CA GLU A 151 -5.06 10.62 7.52
C GLU A 151 -6.26 11.61 7.57
N ALA A 152 -6.98 11.75 6.45
CA ALA A 152 -8.22 12.52 6.43
C ALA A 152 -9.38 11.81 7.16
N HIS A 153 -9.23 10.52 7.50
CA HIS A 153 -10.26 9.64 8.09
C HIS A 153 -11.48 9.44 7.19
N THR A 154 -11.40 9.78 5.91
CA THR A 154 -12.48 9.65 4.95
C THR A 154 -11.92 9.55 3.54
N GLY A 155 -12.61 8.85 2.65
CA GLY A 155 -12.25 8.82 1.25
C GLY A 155 -11.08 7.92 0.87
N GLY A 156 -10.84 7.92 -0.43
CA GLY A 156 -9.68 7.34 -1.10
C GLY A 156 -9.61 7.89 -2.51
N PHE A 157 -8.70 7.37 -3.31
CA PHE A 157 -8.63 7.70 -4.73
C PHE A 157 -8.31 6.46 -5.55
N ILE A 158 -8.57 6.59 -6.83
CA ILE A 158 -8.16 5.64 -7.86
C ILE A 158 -7.71 6.41 -9.07
N SER A 159 -6.63 5.95 -9.70
CA SER A 159 -6.17 6.47 -10.98
C SER A 159 -5.74 5.37 -11.92
N ALA A 160 -5.68 5.68 -13.20
CA ALA A 160 -5.22 4.77 -14.25
C ALA A 160 -4.25 5.47 -15.21
N ASP A 161 -3.37 4.67 -15.81
CA ASP A 161 -2.37 5.10 -16.78
C ASP A 161 -2.98 5.58 -18.11
N CYS A 162 -4.08 4.96 -18.54
CA CYS A 162 -4.67 5.17 -19.84
C CYS A 162 -6.20 5.06 -19.85
N LYS A 163 -6.82 5.67 -20.87
CA LYS A 163 -8.26 5.68 -21.06
C LYS A 163 -8.87 4.28 -21.20
N LYS A 164 -8.13 3.35 -21.82
CA LYS A 164 -8.59 1.97 -22.07
C LYS A 164 -8.88 1.22 -20.77
N ILE A 165 -8.08 1.45 -19.74
CA ILE A 165 -8.29 0.88 -18.40
C ILE A 165 -9.31 1.71 -17.63
N TRP A 166 -9.24 3.04 -17.75
CA TRP A 166 -10.14 3.95 -17.05
C TRP A 166 -11.62 3.79 -17.40
N ASP A 167 -11.97 3.71 -18.68
CA ASP A 167 -13.37 3.73 -19.14
C ASP A 167 -14.21 2.56 -18.57
N PRO A 168 -13.77 1.29 -18.57
CA PRO A 168 -14.54 0.22 -17.92
C PRO A 168 -14.53 0.32 -16.39
N MET A 169 -13.40 0.72 -15.79
CA MET A 169 -13.23 0.82 -14.34
C MET A 169 -14.10 1.93 -13.72
N SER A 170 -14.22 3.05 -14.42
CA SER A 170 -14.88 4.26 -13.91
C SER A 170 -16.40 4.14 -13.80
N LYS A 171 -17.03 3.17 -14.50
CA LYS A 171 -18.49 2.94 -14.50
C LYS A 171 -19.07 2.59 -13.12
N ASN A 172 -18.26 2.00 -12.23
CA ASN A 172 -18.70 1.50 -10.93
C ASN A 172 -18.14 2.30 -9.75
N LEU A 173 -17.65 3.53 -9.99
CA LEU A 173 -17.03 4.33 -8.95
C LEU A 173 -18.07 4.85 -7.96
N LYS A 174 -17.79 4.64 -6.67
CA LYS A 174 -18.52 5.30 -5.58
C LYS A 174 -17.82 6.60 -5.25
N LEU A 175 -18.18 7.66 -5.95
CA LEU A 175 -17.57 8.99 -5.80
C LEU A 175 -17.84 9.57 -4.41
N LEU A 176 -16.83 10.28 -3.86
CA LEU A 176 -17.01 11.05 -2.64
C LEU A 176 -17.55 12.44 -2.99
N GLU A 177 -18.78 12.72 -2.55
CA GLU A 177 -19.45 14.01 -2.74
C GLU A 177 -19.59 14.81 -1.43
N ASP A 178 -19.19 14.24 -0.29
CA ASP A 178 -19.18 14.93 1.01
C ASP A 178 -18.17 16.08 1.02
N GLU A 179 -18.67 17.33 0.99
CA GLU A 179 -17.84 18.54 0.96
C GLU A 179 -16.93 18.67 2.18
N THR A 180 -17.42 18.27 3.37
CA THR A 180 -16.63 18.33 4.61
C THR A 180 -15.43 17.39 4.51
N GLY A 181 -15.68 16.16 4.06
CA GLY A 181 -14.62 15.18 3.82
C GLY A 181 -13.63 15.63 2.74
N LEU A 182 -14.11 16.24 1.65
CA LEU A 182 -13.25 16.78 0.60
C LEU A 182 -12.36 17.92 1.13
N LEU A 183 -12.90 18.86 1.90
CA LEU A 183 -12.09 19.93 2.52
C LEU A 183 -11.01 19.36 3.44
N LYS A 184 -11.35 18.34 4.24
CA LYS A 184 -10.39 17.66 5.11
C LYS A 184 -9.29 16.94 4.32
N ILE A 185 -9.65 16.27 3.22
CA ILE A 185 -8.67 15.64 2.31
C ILE A 185 -7.74 16.70 1.73
N LEU A 186 -8.27 17.83 1.24
CA LEU A 186 -7.46 18.91 0.67
C LEU A 186 -6.45 19.43 1.70
N GLN A 187 -6.92 19.80 2.90
CA GLN A 187 -6.05 20.26 3.98
C GLN A 187 -4.93 19.25 4.28
N LYS A 188 -5.29 17.97 4.42
CA LYS A 188 -4.32 16.94 4.75
C LYS A 188 -3.32 16.63 3.64
N LEU A 189 -3.71 16.79 2.37
CA LEU A 189 -2.78 16.70 1.24
C LEU A 189 -1.82 17.88 1.19
N GLU A 190 -2.25 19.08 1.61
CA GLU A 190 -1.38 20.26 1.72
C GLU A 190 -0.37 20.11 2.87
N GLU A 191 -0.75 19.46 3.98
CA GLU A 191 0.10 19.14 5.14
C GLU A 191 1.00 17.90 4.94
N LEU A 192 0.74 17.11 3.89
CA LEU A 192 1.39 15.81 3.66
C LEU A 192 2.92 15.87 3.63
N PRO A 193 3.59 16.85 2.97
CA PRO A 193 5.05 16.92 2.96
C PRO A 193 5.66 17.07 4.36
N GLN A 194 5.07 17.92 5.20
CA GLN A 194 5.51 18.14 6.59
C GLN A 194 5.28 16.89 7.44
N ARG A 195 4.14 16.21 7.24
CA ARG A 195 3.85 14.93 7.90
C ARG A 195 4.86 13.85 7.53
N ILE A 196 5.17 13.68 6.24
CA ILE A 196 6.16 12.70 5.77
C ILE A 196 7.52 12.98 6.42
N LYS A 197 7.97 14.24 6.39
CA LYS A 197 9.23 14.64 7.02
C LYS A 197 9.28 14.26 8.49
N PHE A 198 8.25 14.63 9.26
CA PHE A 198 8.14 14.29 10.68
C PHE A 198 8.21 12.78 10.93
N LEU A 199 7.43 11.99 10.18
CA LEU A 199 7.39 10.54 10.36
C LEU A 199 8.73 9.87 10.02
N LEU A 200 9.43 10.35 8.99
CA LEU A 200 10.77 9.85 8.63
C LEU A 200 11.81 10.20 9.70
N GLU A 201 11.80 11.43 10.23
CA GLU A 201 12.69 11.82 11.34
C GLU A 201 12.48 10.94 12.58
N VAL A 202 11.22 10.65 12.93
CA VAL A 202 10.90 9.74 14.03
C VAL A 202 11.36 8.30 13.73
N ARG A 203 11.12 7.82 12.50
CA ARG A 203 11.60 6.49 12.08
C ARG A 203 13.11 6.38 12.20
N ASP A 204 13.85 7.36 11.72
CA ASP A 204 15.31 7.35 11.73
C ASP A 204 15.86 7.36 13.15
N LYS A 205 15.25 8.15 14.04
CA LYS A 205 15.56 8.11 15.47
C LYS A 205 15.31 6.72 16.07
N ILE A 206 14.17 6.09 15.76
CA ILE A 206 13.88 4.73 16.24
C ILE A 206 14.97 3.76 15.76
N ILE A 207 15.31 3.79 14.46
CA ILE A 207 16.32 2.89 13.89
C ILE A 207 17.68 3.09 14.56
N GLN A 208 18.07 4.34 14.85
CA GLN A 208 19.31 4.65 15.57
C GLN A 208 19.28 4.13 17.01
N ASP A 209 18.21 4.39 17.76
CA ASP A 209 18.10 3.98 19.16
C ASP A 209 18.17 2.46 19.36
N ILE A 210 17.68 1.68 18.38
CA ILE A 210 17.62 0.21 18.43
C ILE A 210 18.46 -0.45 17.33
N GLU A 211 19.52 0.19 16.85
CA GLU A 211 20.35 -0.27 15.73
C GLU A 211 20.94 -1.69 15.91
N ASN A 212 21.12 -2.10 17.16
CA ASN A 212 21.66 -3.41 17.56
C ASN A 212 20.62 -4.54 17.54
N LEU A 213 19.37 -4.24 17.19
CA LEU A 213 18.29 -5.22 17.06
C LEU A 213 18.10 -5.64 15.59
N PRO A 214 17.49 -6.81 15.31
CA PRO A 214 17.30 -7.29 13.95
C PRO A 214 16.14 -6.57 13.26
N ILE A 215 16.40 -5.32 12.85
CA ILE A 215 15.46 -4.48 12.11
C ILE A 215 15.37 -4.98 10.66
N VAL A 216 14.15 -5.27 10.21
CA VAL A 216 13.86 -5.72 8.86
C VAL A 216 13.89 -4.52 7.91
N HIS A 217 14.64 -4.65 6.81
CA HIS A 217 14.72 -3.64 5.74
C HIS A 217 15.01 -2.20 6.24
N LYS A 218 15.94 -2.04 7.19
CA LYS A 218 16.23 -0.74 7.84
C LYS A 218 16.55 0.41 6.87
N ASN A 219 17.05 0.11 5.66
CA ASN A 219 17.42 1.10 4.66
C ASN A 219 16.29 1.44 3.67
N ASP A 220 15.20 0.68 3.66
CA ASP A 220 14.08 0.92 2.76
C ASP A 220 13.23 2.09 3.26
N LEU A 221 12.63 2.86 2.33
CA LEU A 221 11.66 3.88 2.71
C LEU A 221 10.38 3.23 3.26
N GLY A 222 9.95 3.68 4.44
CA GLY A 222 8.73 3.19 5.07
C GLY A 222 8.29 4.04 6.26
N PHE A 223 7.13 3.70 6.81
CA PHE A 223 6.50 4.41 7.94
C PHE A 223 6.06 3.44 9.05
N VAL A 224 6.69 2.27 9.06
CA VAL A 224 6.63 1.24 10.10
C VAL A 224 8.05 0.71 10.27
N VAL A 225 8.45 0.44 11.52
CA VAL A 225 9.71 -0.24 11.83
C VAL A 225 9.38 -1.64 12.33
N VAL A 226 9.90 -2.66 11.67
CA VAL A 226 9.68 -4.06 12.05
C VAL A 226 10.95 -4.63 12.63
N VAL A 227 10.85 -5.20 13.83
CA VAL A 227 12.00 -5.77 14.56
C VAL A 227 11.68 -7.23 14.88
N LYS A 228 12.47 -8.15 14.34
CA LYS A 228 12.33 -9.59 14.63
C LYS A 228 12.77 -9.90 16.06
N TYR A 229 12.30 -11.02 16.60
CA TYR A 229 12.83 -11.58 17.84
C TYR A 229 12.82 -13.10 17.78
N SER A 230 13.77 -13.72 18.46
CA SER A 230 13.91 -15.17 18.56
C SER A 230 13.51 -15.70 19.94
N ASN A 231 13.41 -14.84 20.95
CA ASN A 231 13.06 -15.20 22.32
C ASN A 231 12.30 -14.08 23.04
N MET A 232 11.78 -14.38 24.24
CA MET A 232 10.99 -13.44 25.03
C MET A 232 11.79 -12.23 25.54
N THR A 233 13.07 -12.41 25.86
CA THR A 233 13.94 -11.32 26.33
C THR A 233 14.13 -10.25 25.26
N GLU A 234 14.36 -10.65 24.01
CA GLU A 234 14.42 -9.73 22.87
C GLU A 234 13.08 -9.02 22.64
N LYS A 235 11.97 -9.77 22.67
CA LYS A 235 10.62 -9.22 22.54
C LYS A 235 10.35 -8.14 23.60
N GLU A 236 10.64 -8.43 24.87
CA GLU A 236 10.47 -7.50 25.98
C GLU A 236 11.34 -6.26 25.83
N LYS A 237 12.59 -6.41 25.36
CA LYS A 237 13.47 -5.26 25.08
C LYS A 237 12.84 -4.30 24.06
N ILE A 238 12.25 -4.82 22.98
CA ILE A 238 11.59 -4.00 21.96
C ILE A 238 10.33 -3.33 22.53
N ILE A 239 9.49 -4.07 23.25
CA ILE A 239 8.26 -3.54 23.86
C ILE A 239 8.59 -2.46 24.90
N ASN A 240 9.59 -2.67 25.74
CA ASN A 240 10.04 -1.70 26.74
C ASN A 240 10.53 -0.41 26.09
N TYR A 241 11.26 -0.51 24.98
CA TYR A 241 11.64 0.65 24.18
C TYR A 241 10.38 1.41 23.68
N CYS A 242 9.40 0.70 23.13
CA CYS A 242 8.17 1.33 22.64
C CYS A 242 7.39 2.01 23.77
N ASN A 243 7.20 1.34 24.92
CA ASN A 243 6.48 1.88 26.07
C ASN A 243 7.18 3.12 26.65
N LYS A 244 8.52 3.07 26.80
CA LYS A 244 9.32 4.21 27.27
C LYS A 244 9.18 5.42 26.37
N ASN A 245 9.11 5.21 25.05
CA ASN A 245 9.00 6.26 24.04
C ASN A 245 7.55 6.55 23.62
N LYS A 246 6.55 5.95 24.26
CA LYS A 246 5.12 6.09 23.94
C LYS A 246 4.78 5.80 22.48
N LEU A 247 5.45 4.83 21.87
CA LEU A 247 5.23 4.41 20.49
C LEU A 247 4.17 3.31 20.45
N GLU A 248 3.17 3.46 19.58
CA GLU A 248 2.24 2.38 19.28
C GLU A 248 2.98 1.23 18.57
N TRP A 249 2.66 0.00 18.97
CA TRP A 249 3.23 -1.20 18.37
C TRP A 249 2.18 -2.31 18.29
N THR A 250 2.44 -3.29 17.42
CA THR A 250 1.65 -4.53 17.35
C THR A 250 2.55 -5.73 17.15
N GLU A 251 2.14 -6.87 17.69
CA GLU A 251 2.88 -8.13 17.55
C GLU A 251 2.53 -8.83 16.23
N CYS A 252 3.55 -9.42 15.59
CA CYS A 252 3.44 -10.31 14.44
C CYS A 252 3.50 -11.78 14.91
N PRO A 253 2.91 -12.75 14.17
CA PRO A 253 2.56 -12.70 12.76
C PRO A 253 1.30 -11.90 12.44
N ARG A 254 1.35 -11.07 11.39
CA ARG A 254 0.20 -10.37 10.83
C ARG A 254 0.35 -10.25 9.32
N TYR A 255 -0.64 -10.75 8.57
CA TYR A 255 -0.66 -10.68 7.09
C TYR A 255 -0.36 -9.28 6.54
N ILE A 256 -0.86 -8.22 7.19
CA ILE A 256 -0.66 -6.83 6.75
C ILE A 256 0.72 -6.25 7.12
N ARG A 257 1.56 -7.05 7.76
CA ARG A 257 2.94 -6.78 8.15
C ARG A 257 3.73 -8.02 7.71
N LEU A 258 4.26 -8.75 8.67
CA LEU A 258 5.13 -9.89 8.51
C LEU A 258 4.50 -11.15 9.11
N ASN A 259 4.62 -12.30 8.46
CA ASN A 259 4.16 -13.61 8.94
C ASN A 259 5.27 -14.34 9.73
N ARG A 260 5.95 -13.61 10.61
CA ARG A 260 7.03 -14.10 11.49
C ARG A 260 6.96 -13.42 12.87
N ASN A 261 7.68 -13.96 13.84
CA ASN A 261 7.83 -13.35 15.16
C ASN A 261 8.55 -12.00 15.05
N ALA A 262 7.81 -10.93 15.28
CA ALA A 262 8.33 -9.56 15.22
C ALA A 262 7.43 -8.58 15.98
N ILE A 263 7.97 -7.42 16.33
CA ILE A 263 7.21 -6.26 16.77
C ILE A 263 7.21 -5.23 15.65
N SER A 264 6.01 -4.81 15.25
CA SER A 264 5.76 -3.75 14.26
C SER A 264 5.48 -2.45 15.00
N ILE A 265 6.44 -1.53 14.99
CA ILE A 265 6.36 -0.19 15.57
C ILE A 265 5.68 0.73 14.55
N GLU A 266 4.51 1.26 14.91
CA GLU A 266 3.55 1.87 13.99
C GLU A 266 3.76 3.38 13.84
N VAL A 267 4.93 3.80 13.33
CA VAL A 267 5.33 5.23 13.23
C VAL A 267 4.25 6.10 12.57
N LYS A 268 3.62 5.62 11.51
CA LYS A 268 2.50 6.28 10.81
C LYS A 268 1.23 6.57 11.64
N ARG A 269 1.18 6.20 12.92
CA ARG A 269 0.05 6.48 13.84
C ARG A 269 0.30 7.68 14.75
N LEU A 270 1.48 8.29 14.64
CA LEU A 270 1.83 9.54 15.30
C LEU A 270 1.21 10.76 14.60
#